data_AF-A0A951RDL3-F1
#
_entry.id   AF-A0A951RDL3-F1
#
_cell.length_a   1.000
_cell.length_b   1.000
_cell.length_c   1.000
_cell.angle_alpha   90.00
_cell.angle_beta   90.00
_cell.angle_gamma   90.00
#
_symmetry.space_group_name_H-M   'P 1'
#
loop_
_entity.id
_entity.type
_entity.pdbx_description
1 polymer ?
#
loop_
_entity_poly.entity_id
_entity_poly.type
_entity_poly.pdbx_seq_one_letter_code
_entity_poly.pdbx_strand_id
1 'polypeptide(L)'
;MTKYLVFRLYGPMASWGDVAVGTYRPTFDHPSKSAVTGLLAAAIGIRRDEEMKLREMAESYDFAVRVDASGTMLRDYHTSQVPPSGTGRNTKHFATR
;
A
#
# COMPACT_ATOMS: atom_id res chain seq x y z
N MET A 1 30.52 -8.67 -8.25
CA MET A 1 29.73 -7.48 -8.65
C MET A 1 28.30 -7.71 -8.18
N THR A 2 27.74 -6.82 -7.36
CA THR A 2 26.37 -6.96 -6.85
C THR A 2 25.37 -6.69 -7.99
N LYS A 3 24.33 -7.52 -8.10
CA LYS A 3 23.25 -7.30 -9.08
C LYS A 3 22.15 -6.48 -8.44
N TYR A 4 21.62 -5.50 -9.17
CA TYR A 4 20.55 -4.61 -8.71
C TYR A 4 19.34 -4.71 -9.65
N LEU A 5 18.15 -4.65 -9.08
CA LEU A 5 16.91 -4.41 -9.80
C LEU A 5 16.58 -2.92 -9.67
N VAL A 6 16.48 -2.22 -10.80
CA VAL A 6 16.14 -0.79 -10.84
C VAL A 6 14.83 -0.63 -11.62
N PHE A 7 13.88 0.09 -11.04
CA PHE A 7 12.61 0.42 -11.68
C PHE A 7 12.13 1.80 -11.21
N ARG A 8 11.14 2.34 -11.92
CA ARG A 8 10.58 3.67 -11.65
C ARG A 8 9.13 3.56 -11.17
N LEU A 9 8.83 4.24 -10.08
CA LEU A 9 7.47 4.48 -9.62
C LEU A 9 7.04 5.87 -10.11
N TYR A 10 6.09 5.90 -11.05
CA TYR A 10 5.59 7.14 -11.66
C TYR A 10 4.08 7.06 -11.85
N GLY A 11 3.37 8.08 -11.41
CA GLY A 11 1.93 8.21 -11.54
C GLY A 11 1.48 9.64 -11.22
N PRO A 12 0.23 10.01 -11.56
CA PRO A 12 -0.29 11.36 -11.29
C PRO A 12 -0.47 11.64 -9.79
N MET A 13 -0.68 10.59 -9.00
CA MET A 13 -0.84 10.64 -7.54
C MET A 13 -0.17 9.41 -6.92
N ALA A 14 0.38 9.57 -5.72
CA ALA A 14 0.94 8.49 -4.93
C ALA A 14 0.71 8.75 -3.43
N SER A 15 0.72 7.67 -2.64
CA SER A 15 0.62 7.73 -1.18
C SER A 15 1.44 6.60 -0.56
N TRP A 16 2.38 6.99 0.30
CA TRP A 16 3.35 6.15 1.00
C TRP A 16 3.07 6.25 2.49
N GLY A 17 2.13 5.44 2.99
CA GLY A 17 1.58 5.59 4.34
C GLY A 17 2.64 5.70 5.46
N ASP A 18 2.41 6.65 6.37
CA ASP A 18 3.11 6.79 7.65
C ASP A 18 2.22 6.26 8.80
N VAL A 19 2.73 6.27 10.04
CA VAL A 19 2.02 5.92 11.26
C VAL A 19 0.73 6.73 11.34
N ALA A 20 -0.39 6.01 11.27
CA ALA A 20 -1.72 6.58 11.23
C ALA A 20 -2.51 6.18 12.48
N VAL A 21 -3.10 7.16 13.16
CA VAL A 21 -4.03 6.95 14.27
C VAL A 21 -5.38 7.58 13.92
N GLY A 22 -6.48 6.87 14.19
CA GLY A 22 -7.83 7.34 13.88
C GLY A 22 -8.15 7.33 12.38
N THR A 23 -8.72 8.43 11.87
CA THR A 23 -9.19 8.54 10.47
C THR A 23 -8.20 9.23 9.54
N TYR A 24 -7.21 9.93 10.08
CA TYR A 24 -6.19 10.59 9.28
C TYR A 24 -5.22 9.57 8.66
N ARG A 25 -4.81 9.79 7.41
CA ARG A 25 -3.90 8.92 6.66
C ARG A 25 -2.73 9.76 6.13
N PRO A 26 -1.66 9.96 6.92
CA PRO A 26 -0.46 10.66 6.48
C PRO A 26 0.28 9.86 5.41
N THR A 27 1.09 10.56 4.61
CA THR A 27 1.98 9.98 3.61
C THR A 27 3.36 10.62 3.71
N PHE A 28 4.39 9.81 3.52
CA PHE A 28 5.74 10.29 3.23
C PHE A 28 5.82 10.87 1.81
N ASP A 29 6.87 11.65 1.55
CA ASP A 29 7.22 12.20 0.25
C ASP A 29 7.97 11.21 -0.65
N HIS A 30 8.31 10.02 -0.13
CA HIS A 30 8.97 8.95 -0.86
C HIS A 30 8.47 7.56 -0.42
N PRO A 31 8.59 6.53 -1.27
CA PRO A 31 8.19 5.17 -0.92
C PRO A 31 8.93 4.62 0.30
N SER A 32 8.18 4.05 1.24
CA SER A 32 8.74 3.30 2.36
C SER A 32 9.18 1.89 1.94
N LYS A 33 10.03 1.25 2.76
CA LYS A 33 10.44 -0.16 2.55
C LYS A 33 9.22 -1.07 2.39
N SER A 34 8.24 -0.94 3.30
CA SER A 34 7.04 -1.78 3.30
C SER A 34 6.16 -1.56 2.06
N ALA A 35 6.08 -0.33 1.54
CA ALA A 35 5.36 -0.06 0.29
C ALA A 35 6.01 -0.78 -0.91
N VAL A 36 7.33 -0.70 -1.03
CA VAL A 36 8.09 -1.36 -2.11
C VAL A 36 8.02 -2.88 -1.98
N THR A 37 8.29 -3.43 -0.80
CA THR A 37 8.20 -4.88 -0.56
C THR A 37 6.78 -5.40 -0.82
N GLY A 38 5.75 -4.68 -0.36
CA GLY A 38 4.36 -5.05 -0.60
C GLY A 38 3.97 -5.02 -2.08
N LEU A 39 4.44 -4.03 -2.85
CA LEU A 39 4.24 -3.95 -4.29
C LEU A 39 4.86 -5.14 -5.01
N LEU A 40 6.11 -5.48 -4.68
CA LEU A 40 6.81 -6.61 -5.26
C LEU A 40 6.15 -7.94 -4.86
N ALA A 41 5.74 -8.10 -3.61
CA ALA A 41 5.02 -9.28 -3.11
C ALA A 41 3.72 -9.51 -3.89
N ALA A 42 2.97 -8.43 -4.14
CA ALA A 42 1.76 -8.48 -4.95
C ALA A 42 2.06 -8.88 -6.41
N ALA A 43 3.15 -8.38 -7.00
CA ALA A 43 3.54 -8.71 -8.37
C ALA A 43 3.88 -10.20 -8.56
N ILE A 44 4.41 -10.85 -7.51
CA ILE A 44 4.71 -12.30 -7.52
C ILE A 44 3.60 -13.17 -6.92
N GLY A 45 2.48 -12.56 -6.48
CA GLY A 45 1.29 -13.27 -6.04
C GLY A 45 1.33 -13.83 -4.62
N ILE A 46 2.13 -13.28 -3.71
CA ILE A 46 2.09 -13.66 -2.28
C ILE A 46 0.84 -13.07 -1.63
N ARG A 47 0.05 -13.92 -0.97
CA ARG A 47 -1.17 -13.53 -0.26
C ARG A 47 -0.87 -12.98 1.14
N ARG A 48 -1.83 -12.24 1.69
CA ARG A 48 -1.70 -11.61 3.02
C ARG A 48 -1.60 -12.60 4.18
N ASP A 49 -2.16 -13.79 4.02
CA ASP A 49 -2.12 -14.88 5.01
C ASP A 49 -0.81 -15.68 4.98
N GLU A 50 0.05 -15.46 3.98
CA GLU A 50 1.33 -16.15 3.83
C GLU A 50 2.46 -15.42 4.59
N GLU A 51 2.30 -15.27 5.91
CA GLU A 51 3.19 -14.46 6.77
C GLU A 51 4.67 -14.81 6.64
N MET A 52 5.00 -16.11 6.56
CA MET A 52 6.39 -16.57 6.44
C MET A 52 7.04 -16.08 5.15
N LYS A 53 6.33 -16.12 4.02
CA LYS A 53 6.85 -15.65 2.73
C LYS A 53 7.01 -14.13 2.71
N LEU A 54 6.04 -13.41 3.29
CA LEU A 54 6.12 -11.95 3.42
C LEU A 54 7.31 -11.52 4.28
N ARG A 55 7.56 -12.23 5.39
CA ARG A 55 8.69 -11.97 6.29
C ARG A 55 10.03 -12.25 5.60
N GLU A 56 10.17 -13.41 4.97
CA GLU A 56 11.36 -13.76 4.22
C GLU A 56 11.69 -12.69 3.16
N MET A 57 10.67 -12.23 2.43
CA MET A 57 10.84 -11.19 1.43
C MET A 57 11.27 -9.84 2.02
N ALA A 58 10.75 -9.46 3.19
CA ALA A 58 11.12 -8.21 3.85
C ALA A 58 12.56 -8.23 4.41
N GLU A 59 13.04 -9.39 4.82
CA GLU A 59 14.38 -9.61 5.38
C GLU A 59 15.46 -9.83 4.30
N SER A 60 15.09 -10.38 3.13
CA SER A 60 16.04 -10.80 2.09
C SER A 60 16.61 -9.68 1.22
N TYR A 61 15.99 -8.49 1.22
CA TYR A 61 16.36 -7.41 0.31
C TYR A 61 16.62 -6.09 1.04
N ASP A 62 17.72 -5.47 0.64
CA ASP A 62 17.96 -4.04 0.83
C ASP A 62 17.26 -3.24 -0.27
N PHE A 63 16.92 -1.98 0.04
CA PHE A 63 16.32 -1.08 -0.92
C PHE A 63 16.95 0.31 -0.79
N ALA A 64 16.93 1.06 -1.89
CA ALA A 64 17.34 2.45 -1.94
C ALA A 64 16.34 3.22 -2.82
N VAL A 65 16.13 4.49 -2.49
CA VAL A 65 15.21 5.37 -3.19
C VAL A 65 15.97 6.60 -3.67
N ARG A 66 15.74 6.97 -4.93
CA ARG A 66 16.12 8.26 -5.49
C ARG A 66 14.86 9.01 -5.87
N VAL A 67 14.67 10.20 -5.32
CA VAL A 67 13.52 11.05 -5.62
C VAL A 67 13.89 12.01 -6.75
N ASP A 68 13.33 11.78 -7.93
CA ASP A 68 13.58 12.64 -9.11
C ASP A 68 12.59 13.82 -9.18
N ALA A 69 11.36 13.62 -8.69
CA ALA A 69 10.33 14.65 -8.59
C ALA A 69 9.46 14.37 -7.35
N SER A 70 9.57 15.21 -6.32
CA SER A 70 8.85 15.02 -5.05
C SER A 70 7.34 15.29 -5.15
N GLY A 71 6.92 16.08 -6.15
CA GLY A 71 5.55 16.58 -6.24
C GLY A 71 5.19 17.49 -5.07
N THR A 72 3.88 17.66 -4.86
CA THR A 72 3.31 18.47 -3.77
C THR A 72 2.28 17.66 -2.99
N MET A 73 2.27 17.83 -1.66
CA MET A 73 1.29 17.17 -0.80
C MET A 73 -0.14 17.59 -1.14
N LEU A 74 -1.02 16.61 -1.35
CA LEU A 74 -2.44 16.81 -1.56
C LEU A 74 -3.22 16.27 -0.36
N ARG A 75 -4.20 17.04 0.11
CA ARG A 75 -5.16 16.59 1.13
C ARG A 75 -6.46 16.16 0.46
N ASP A 76 -6.85 14.92 0.68
CA ASP A 76 -8.13 14.36 0.23
C ASP A 76 -9.14 14.32 1.39
N TYR A 77 -10.35 14.85 1.17
CA TYR A 77 -11.46 14.73 2.11
C TYR A 77 -12.32 13.54 1.70
N HIS A 78 -12.00 12.38 2.25
CA HIS A 78 -12.56 11.10 1.84
C HIS A 78 -13.66 10.63 2.81
N THR A 79 -14.92 10.58 2.36
CA THR A 79 -16.06 10.09 3.17
C THR A 79 -16.43 8.65 2.82
N SER A 80 -16.78 7.83 3.82
CA SER A 80 -17.41 6.53 3.62
C SER A 80 -18.81 6.51 4.23
N GLN A 81 -19.77 5.88 3.57
CA GLN A 81 -21.15 5.74 4.05
C GLN A 81 -21.51 4.27 4.18
N VAL A 82 -22.23 3.94 5.27
CA VAL A 82 -22.82 2.61 5.47
C VAL A 82 -24.34 2.75 5.34
N PRO A 83 -25.03 1.86 4.61
CA PRO A 83 -26.48 1.89 4.52
C PRO A 83 -27.14 1.83 5.91
N PRO A 84 -28.25 2.56 6.14
CA PRO A 84 -29.01 2.48 7.39
C PRO A 84 -29.46 1.04 7.67
N SER A 85 -29.53 0.68 8.95
CA SER A 85 -30.05 -0.61 9.43
C SER A 85 -31.53 -0.77 9.06
N GLY A 86 -31.82 -1.29 7.86
CA GLY A 86 -33.15 -1.63 7.37
C GLY A 86 -33.20 -3.05 6.80
N THR A 87 -34.41 -3.61 6.75
CA THR A 87 -34.76 -4.99 6.35
C THR A 87 -34.01 -5.45 5.08
N GLY A 88 -33.06 -6.38 5.22
CA GLY A 88 -32.22 -6.86 4.10
C GLY A 88 -30.79 -7.25 4.47
N ARG A 89 -30.41 -7.13 5.75
CA ARG A 89 -29.06 -7.49 6.23
C ARG A 89 -28.67 -8.96 5.99
N ASN A 90 -29.65 -9.85 5.81
CA ASN A 90 -29.44 -11.27 5.51
C ASN A 90 -29.45 -11.64 4.01
N THR A 91 -29.68 -10.69 3.08
CA THR A 91 -29.82 -11.03 1.64
C THR A 91 -28.63 -10.61 0.78
N LYS A 92 -27.61 -9.95 1.34
CA LYS A 92 -26.46 -9.50 0.56
C LYS A 92 -25.19 -10.15 1.05
N HIS A 93 -24.89 -11.34 0.49
CA HIS A 93 -23.51 -11.77 0.37
C HIS A 93 -22.79 -10.74 -0.49
N PHE A 94 -22.03 -9.85 0.15
CA PHE A 94 -21.03 -9.07 -0.57
C PHE A 94 -19.97 -10.07 -1.01
N ALA A 95 -19.83 -10.26 -2.32
CA ALA A 95 -18.74 -11.04 -2.88
C ALA A 95 -17.42 -10.33 -2.54
N THR A 96 -16.81 -10.71 -1.43
CA THR A 96 -15.42 -10.38 -1.13
C THR A 96 -14.56 -11.19 -2.09
N ARG A 97 -13.92 -10.48 -3.03
CA ARG A 97 -12.81 -11.03 -3.81
C ARG A 97 -11.57 -11.20 -2.94
#